data_AF-A0A2G9M7J5-F1
#
_entry.id   AF-A0A2G9M7J5-F1
#
_cell.length_a   1.000
_cell.length_b   1.000
_cell.length_c   1.000
_cell.angle_alpha   90.00
_cell.angle_beta   90.00
_cell.angle_gamma   90.00
#
_symmetry.space_group_name_H-M   'P 1'
#
loop_
_entity.id
_entity.type
_entity.pdbx_description
1 polymer ?
#
loop_
_entity_poly.entity_id
_entity_poly.type
_entity_poly.pdbx_seq_one_letter_code
_entity_poly.pdbx_strand_id
1 'polypeptide(L)'
;MKKESRGIGSIVASIVGIIIIVAVAIILVKVLIKEPPVNELITITVDLRNAETSLQKANLITKLDDLVIESDSEEVINQWERMMDCMPTACPDEAYLDMILIITSAFEPDIPQSRLLINLIATAKYWGNEEKVLDFSKSMSIANTQIEQTTNRKAEKAWQAIVDCNNVCEEKNNLYFELIKTIVQ
;
A
#
# COMPACT_ATOMS: atom_id res chain seq x y z
N MET A 1 53.47 -15.16 40.26
CA MET A 1 53.48 -13.97 39.38
C MET A 1 52.56 -14.24 38.20
N LYS A 2 51.54 -13.40 38.02
CA LYS A 2 50.39 -13.60 37.11
C LYS A 2 50.84 -13.56 35.64
N LYS A 3 50.53 -14.64 34.91
CA LYS A 3 50.68 -14.77 33.45
C LYS A 3 49.71 -13.85 32.72
N GLU A 4 50.29 -13.08 31.81
CA GLU A 4 49.78 -12.58 30.53
C GLU A 4 48.31 -12.88 30.19
N SER A 5 47.43 -11.89 30.37
CA SER A 5 46.13 -11.82 29.67
C SER A 5 46.05 -10.58 28.77
N ARG A 6 47.20 -10.13 28.22
CA ARG A 6 47.30 -8.87 27.45
C ARG A 6 46.88 -8.98 25.98
N GLY A 7 46.70 -10.19 25.42
CA GLY A 7 46.32 -10.37 24.02
C GLY A 7 44.81 -10.41 23.75
N ILE A 8 44.04 -11.04 24.64
CA ILE A 8 42.60 -11.31 24.40
C ILE A 8 41.77 -10.03 24.47
N GLY A 9 42.08 -9.11 25.39
CA GLY A 9 41.33 -7.86 25.54
C GLY A 9 41.43 -6.90 24.34
N SER A 10 42.59 -6.87 23.66
CA SER A 10 42.80 -6.01 22.48
C SER A 10 42.06 -6.54 21.25
N ILE A 11 42.04 -7.86 21.07
CA ILE A 11 41.32 -8.53 19.99
C ILE A 11 39.81 -8.35 20.18
N VAL A 12 39.30 -8.54 21.40
CA VAL A 12 37.88 -8.35 21.71
C VAL A 12 37.45 -6.89 21.51
N ALA A 13 38.26 -5.91 21.93
CA ALA A 13 37.95 -4.49 21.71
C ALA A 13 37.90 -4.13 20.21
N SER A 14 38.79 -4.71 19.40
CA SER A 14 38.81 -4.50 17.95
C SER A 14 37.58 -5.11 17.26
N ILE A 15 37.16 -6.30 17.68
CA ILE A 15 35.94 -6.96 17.16
C ILE A 15 34.69 -6.16 17.51
N VAL A 16 34.58 -5.70 18.77
CA VAL A 16 33.44 -4.88 19.22
C VAL A 16 33.38 -3.55 18.45
N GLY A 17 34.52 -2.91 18.20
CA GLY A 17 34.59 -1.69 17.39
C GLY A 17 34.07 -1.87 15.97
N ILE A 18 34.45 -2.97 15.30
CA ILE A 18 33.96 -3.28 13.94
C ILE A 18 32.45 -3.51 13.94
N ILE A 19 31.92 -4.24 14.94
CA ILE A 19 30.47 -4.50 15.06
C ILE A 19 29.70 -3.18 15.22
N ILE A 20 30.21 -2.25 16.04
CA ILE A 20 29.57 -0.94 16.24
C ILE A 20 29.57 -0.14 14.93
N ILE A 21 30.68 -0.12 14.19
CA ILE A 21 30.77 0.61 12.91
C ILE A 21 29.78 0.03 11.90
N VAL A 22 29.68 -1.29 11.79
CA VAL A 22 28.73 -1.96 10.89
C VAL A 22 27.28 -1.66 11.31
N ALA A 23 26.97 -1.71 12.60
CA ALA A 23 25.64 -1.37 13.10
C ALA A 23 25.27 0.08 12.81
N VAL A 24 26.21 1.02 13.01
CA VAL A 24 26.01 2.44 12.69
C VAL A 24 25.83 2.65 11.18
N ALA A 25 26.61 1.95 10.34
CA ALA A 25 26.45 2.01 8.88
C ALA A 25 25.07 1.50 8.43
N ILE A 26 24.58 0.40 9.02
CA ILE A 26 23.23 -0.13 8.74
C ILE A 26 22.15 0.87 9.18
N ILE A 27 22.29 1.48 10.36
CA ILE A 27 21.35 2.50 10.86
C ILE A 27 21.38 3.73 9.93
N LEU A 28 22.56 4.19 9.51
CA LEU A 28 22.69 5.32 8.59
C LEU A 28 22.09 5.02 7.22
N VAL A 29 22.28 3.82 6.67
CA VAL A 29 21.62 3.39 5.43
C VAL A 29 20.10 3.37 5.60
N LYS A 30 19.58 2.85 6.72
CA LYS A 30 18.13 2.88 7.01
C LYS A 30 17.56 4.28 7.20
N VAL A 31 18.34 5.23 7.74
CA VAL A 31 17.92 6.63 7.91
C VAL A 31 18.02 7.41 6.59
N LEU A 32 18.93 7.02 5.69
CA LEU A 32 19.10 7.63 4.37
C LEU A 32 18.15 7.09 3.30
N ILE A 33 17.65 5.86 3.46
CA ILE A 33 16.52 5.36 2.67
C ILE A 33 15.26 6.01 3.25
N LYS A 34 14.91 7.18 2.71
CA LYS A 34 13.59 7.77 2.91
C LYS A 34 12.62 6.77 2.29
N GLU A 35 11.99 5.92 3.11
CA GLU A 35 10.95 5.00 2.63
C GLU A 35 9.98 5.83 1.79
N PRO A 36 9.69 5.44 0.54
CA PRO A 36 8.73 6.17 -0.26
C PRO A 36 7.44 6.26 0.56
N PRO A 37 6.74 7.41 0.58
CA PRO A 37 5.50 7.54 1.33
C PRO A 37 4.38 6.79 0.59
N VAL A 38 4.53 5.47 0.42
CA VAL A 38 3.66 4.60 -0.37
C VAL A 38 2.23 4.61 0.18
N ASN A 39 2.08 4.62 1.50
CA ASN A 39 0.79 4.80 2.15
C ASN A 39 0.15 6.16 1.81
N GLU A 40 0.97 7.20 1.59
CA GLU A 40 0.51 8.51 1.17
C GLU A 40 0.06 8.51 -0.29
N LEU A 41 0.77 7.82 -1.20
CA LEU A 41 0.33 7.58 -2.59
C LEU A 41 -1.07 6.95 -2.64
N ILE A 42 -1.29 5.88 -1.87
CA ILE A 42 -2.60 5.20 -1.80
C ILE A 42 -3.65 6.11 -1.17
N THR A 43 -3.33 6.76 -0.05
CA THR A 43 -4.28 7.65 0.66
C THR A 43 -4.72 8.82 -0.22
N ILE A 44 -3.79 9.48 -0.92
CA ILE A 44 -4.12 10.59 -1.81
C ILE A 44 -4.91 10.11 -3.02
N THR A 45 -4.63 8.91 -3.55
CA THR A 45 -5.44 8.33 -4.63
C THR A 45 -6.89 8.13 -4.20
N VAL A 46 -7.12 7.62 -2.98
CA VAL A 46 -8.46 7.48 -2.39
C VAL A 46 -9.11 8.86 -2.16
N ASP A 47 -8.36 9.82 -1.63
CA ASP A 47 -8.88 11.17 -1.37
C ASP A 47 -9.21 11.91 -2.67
N LEU A 48 -8.43 11.71 -3.74
CA LEU A 48 -8.67 12.29 -5.05
C LEU A 48 -10.00 11.80 -5.64
N ARG A 49 -10.31 10.50 -5.48
CA ARG A 49 -11.59 9.92 -5.87
C ARG A 49 -12.76 10.59 -5.15
N ASN A 50 -12.59 10.88 -3.86
CA ASN A 50 -13.63 11.45 -3.00
C ASN A 50 -13.67 12.98 -3.01
N ALA A 51 -12.85 13.66 -3.83
CA ALA A 51 -12.80 15.11 -3.86
C ALA A 51 -14.08 15.71 -4.45
N GLU A 52 -14.79 16.52 -3.65
CA GLU A 52 -16.09 17.10 -4.05
C GLU A 52 -15.94 18.42 -4.84
N THR A 53 -14.81 19.12 -4.66
CA THR A 53 -14.58 20.43 -5.26
C THR A 53 -13.42 20.42 -6.26
N SER A 54 -13.51 21.25 -7.31
CA SER A 54 -12.44 21.36 -8.31
C SER A 54 -11.11 21.82 -7.69
N LEU A 55 -11.15 22.67 -6.66
CA LEU A 55 -9.94 23.13 -5.96
C LEU A 55 -9.28 22.00 -5.17
N GLN A 56 -10.05 21.21 -4.42
CA GLN A 56 -9.53 20.03 -3.73
C GLN A 56 -8.94 19.03 -4.73
N LYS A 57 -9.67 18.76 -5.82
CA LYS A 57 -9.21 17.86 -6.88
C LYS A 57 -7.89 18.33 -7.48
N ALA A 58 -7.77 19.61 -7.83
CA ALA A 58 -6.54 20.18 -8.38
C ALA A 58 -5.35 20.05 -7.40
N ASN A 59 -5.56 20.36 -6.12
CA ASN A 59 -4.52 20.21 -5.10
C ASN A 59 -4.06 18.76 -4.93
N LEU A 60 -5.01 17.82 -4.94
CA LEU A 60 -4.71 16.38 -4.81
C LEU A 60 -4.02 15.84 -6.07
N ILE A 61 -4.39 16.30 -7.27
CA ILE A 61 -3.68 15.97 -8.52
C ILE A 61 -2.24 16.44 -8.44
N THR A 62 -1.98 17.71 -8.11
CA THR A 62 -0.60 18.22 -7.99
C THR A 62 0.20 17.41 -6.98
N LYS A 63 -0.38 17.17 -5.79
CA LYS A 63 0.30 16.42 -4.75
C LYS A 63 0.58 14.97 -5.15
N LEU A 64 -0.35 14.32 -5.84
CA LEU A 64 -0.18 12.96 -6.33
C LEU A 64 0.88 12.89 -7.44
N ASP A 65 0.87 13.87 -8.36
CA ASP A 65 1.86 13.99 -9.44
C ASP A 65 3.29 14.10 -8.89
N ASP A 66 3.52 14.98 -7.92
CA ASP A 66 4.80 15.12 -7.23
C ASP A 66 5.26 13.78 -6.61
N LEU A 67 4.35 13.09 -5.90
CA LEU A 67 4.67 11.80 -5.27
C LEU A 67 4.92 10.68 -6.27
N VAL A 68 4.19 10.65 -7.39
CA VAL A 68 4.39 9.68 -8.47
C VAL A 68 5.78 9.87 -9.08
N ILE A 69 6.19 11.12 -9.34
CA ILE A 69 7.54 11.44 -9.84
C ILE A 69 8.60 11.06 -8.81
N GLU A 70 8.39 11.39 -7.53
CA GLU A 70 9.31 11.04 -6.43
C GLU A 70 9.44 9.52 -6.22
N SER A 71 8.43 8.74 -6.63
CA SER A 71 8.43 7.28 -6.47
C SER A 71 9.44 6.55 -7.37
N ASP A 72 9.87 7.20 -8.46
CA ASP A 72 10.78 6.64 -9.49
C ASP A 72 10.35 5.27 -10.06
N SER A 73 9.05 4.95 -9.97
CA SER A 73 8.48 3.69 -10.47
C SER A 73 7.83 3.89 -11.83
N GLU A 74 8.43 3.33 -12.88
CA GLU A 74 7.92 3.39 -14.25
C GLU A 74 6.48 2.84 -14.35
N GLU A 75 6.15 1.78 -13.60
CA GLU A 75 4.81 1.21 -13.57
C GLU A 75 3.78 2.19 -13.01
N VAL A 76 4.11 2.87 -11.92
CA VAL A 76 3.25 3.85 -11.26
C VAL A 76 3.10 5.10 -12.13
N ILE A 77 4.20 5.58 -12.71
CA ILE A 77 4.20 6.72 -13.64
C ILE A 77 3.30 6.43 -14.85
N ASN A 78 3.47 5.28 -15.52
CA ASN A 78 2.67 4.91 -16.68
C ASN A 78 1.18 4.77 -16.34
N GLN A 79 0.85 4.24 -15.16
CA GLN A 79 -0.54 4.12 -14.73
C GLN A 79 -1.15 5.49 -14.40
N TRP A 80 -0.37 6.39 -13.79
CA TRP A 80 -0.79 7.76 -13.51
C TRP A 80 -1.07 8.54 -14.80
N GLU A 81 -0.21 8.43 -15.81
CA GLU A 81 -0.41 9.06 -17.11
C GLU A 81 -1.72 8.62 -17.78
N ARG A 82 -2.04 7.31 -17.73
CA ARG A 82 -3.32 6.78 -18.24
C ARG A 82 -4.52 7.31 -17.45
N MET A 83 -4.37 7.47 -16.14
CA MET A 83 -5.42 8.01 -15.29
C MET A 83 -5.65 9.49 -15.56
N MET A 84 -4.61 10.25 -15.91
CA MET A 84 -4.72 11.65 -16.29
C MET A 84 -5.59 11.87 -17.54
N ASP A 85 -5.71 10.89 -18.43
CA ASP A 85 -6.58 10.97 -19.62
C ASP A 85 -8.08 11.11 -19.26
N CYS A 86 -8.53 10.52 -18.15
CA CYS A 86 -9.94 10.60 -17.72
C CYS A 86 -10.22 11.71 -16.69
N MET A 87 -9.18 12.34 -16.14
CA MET A 87 -9.31 13.36 -15.09
C MET A 87 -10.13 14.61 -15.46
N PRO A 88 -10.10 15.12 -16.72
CA PRO A 88 -10.86 16.31 -17.10
C PRO A 88 -12.38 16.14 -17.03
N THR A 89 -12.90 14.93 -17.28
CA THR A 89 -14.34 14.67 -17.37
C THR A 89 -14.88 13.94 -16.14
N ALA A 90 -14.23 12.85 -15.75
CA ALA A 90 -14.42 12.03 -14.54
C ALA A 90 -13.78 10.67 -14.81
N CYS A 91 -12.96 10.20 -13.89
CA CYS A 91 -12.45 8.83 -13.95
C CYS A 91 -13.45 7.86 -13.31
N PRO A 92 -13.62 6.66 -13.87
CA PRO A 92 -14.40 5.61 -13.22
C PRO A 92 -13.67 5.12 -11.95
N ASP A 93 -14.42 4.54 -11.02
CA ASP A 93 -13.87 4.01 -9.76
C ASP A 93 -12.78 2.96 -10.00
N GLU A 94 -12.93 2.18 -11.07
CA GLU A 94 -11.97 1.17 -11.51
C GLU A 94 -10.59 1.77 -11.82
N ALA A 95 -10.51 3.00 -12.34
CA ALA A 95 -9.23 3.64 -12.62
C ALA A 95 -8.45 3.95 -11.34
N TYR A 96 -9.15 4.37 -10.28
CA TYR A 96 -8.53 4.60 -8.96
C TYR A 96 -8.13 3.28 -8.30
N LEU A 97 -8.96 2.23 -8.40
CA LEU A 97 -8.61 0.90 -7.90
C LEU A 97 -7.40 0.31 -8.63
N ASP A 98 -7.33 0.46 -9.95
CA ASP A 98 -6.17 0.02 -10.74
C ASP A 98 -4.90 0.81 -10.36
N MET A 99 -5.00 2.13 -10.11
CA MET A 99 -3.87 2.91 -9.61
C MET A 99 -3.38 2.40 -8.25
N ILE A 100 -4.27 2.14 -7.31
CA ILE A 100 -3.93 1.57 -6.00
C ILE A 100 -3.30 0.18 -6.16
N LEU A 101 -3.81 -0.65 -7.06
CA LEU A 101 -3.27 -1.98 -7.33
C LEU A 101 -1.83 -1.90 -7.86
N ILE A 102 -1.55 -0.99 -8.80
CA ILE A 102 -0.22 -0.80 -9.36
C ILE A 102 0.75 -0.26 -8.30
N ILE A 103 0.36 0.76 -7.52
CA ILE A 103 1.16 1.24 -6.38
C ILE A 103 1.47 0.07 -5.43
N THR A 104 0.44 -0.71 -5.08
CA THR A 104 0.58 -1.81 -4.12
C THR A 104 1.50 -2.91 -4.62
N SER A 105 1.47 -3.19 -5.93
CA SER A 105 2.29 -4.24 -6.55
C SER A 105 3.73 -3.78 -6.73
N ALA A 106 3.94 -2.54 -7.19
CA ALA A 106 5.27 -1.97 -7.39
C ALA A 106 6.06 -1.84 -6.07
N PHE A 107 5.36 -1.60 -4.97
CA PHE A 107 5.93 -1.42 -3.63
C PHE A 107 5.51 -2.52 -2.65
N GLU A 108 5.24 -3.74 -3.14
CA GLU A 108 4.78 -4.86 -2.30
C GLU A 108 5.63 -5.09 -1.02
N PRO A 109 6.98 -5.00 -1.06
CA PRO A 109 7.82 -5.18 0.13
C PRO A 109 7.65 -4.08 1.20
N ASP A 110 7.24 -2.88 0.78
CA ASP A 110 7.16 -1.68 1.63
C ASP A 110 5.77 -1.49 2.25
N ILE A 111 4.78 -2.28 1.80
CA ILE A 111 3.40 -2.26 2.31
C ILE A 111 3.11 -3.59 3.02
N PRO A 112 3.11 -3.65 4.36
CA PRO A 112 2.86 -4.89 5.09
C PRO A 112 1.52 -5.58 4.74
N GLN A 113 0.53 -4.79 4.32
CA GLN A 113 -0.81 -5.25 3.94
C GLN A 113 -0.98 -5.42 2.42
N SER A 114 0.10 -5.36 1.63
CA SER A 114 0.06 -5.42 0.16
C SER A 114 -0.77 -6.58 -0.37
N ARG A 115 -0.52 -7.79 0.14
CA ARG A 115 -1.26 -8.99 -0.24
C ARG A 115 -2.77 -8.85 0.04
N LEU A 116 -3.16 -8.26 1.16
CA LEU A 116 -4.57 -8.03 1.47
C LEU A 116 -5.19 -7.04 0.48
N LEU A 117 -4.53 -5.91 0.24
CA LEU A 117 -4.99 -4.88 -0.70
C LEU A 117 -5.15 -5.45 -2.12
N ILE A 118 -4.17 -6.23 -2.61
CA ILE A 118 -4.25 -6.90 -3.92
C ILE A 118 -5.47 -7.81 -4.00
N ASN A 119 -5.71 -8.64 -2.97
CA ASN A 119 -6.86 -9.56 -2.98
C ASN A 119 -8.20 -8.84 -2.83
N LEU A 120 -8.25 -7.72 -2.11
CA LEU A 120 -9.45 -6.88 -2.02
C LEU A 120 -9.80 -6.27 -3.38
N ILE A 121 -8.82 -5.68 -4.07
CA ILE A 121 -9.03 -5.06 -5.38
C ILE A 121 -9.37 -6.13 -6.43
N ALA A 122 -8.69 -7.28 -6.41
CA ALA A 122 -9.03 -8.41 -7.27
C ALA A 122 -10.47 -8.90 -7.04
N THR A 123 -10.91 -8.96 -5.79
CA THR A 123 -12.29 -9.33 -5.45
C THR A 123 -13.29 -8.35 -6.04
N ALA A 124 -13.05 -7.05 -5.91
CA ALA A 124 -13.89 -6.02 -6.52
C ALA A 124 -13.94 -6.18 -8.05
N LYS A 125 -12.78 -6.39 -8.69
CA LYS A 125 -12.63 -6.51 -10.15
C LYS A 125 -13.35 -7.72 -10.74
N TYR A 126 -13.36 -8.84 -10.03
CA TYR A 126 -13.96 -10.09 -10.52
C TYR A 126 -15.39 -10.32 -10.02
N TRP A 127 -15.93 -9.43 -9.19
CA TRP A 127 -17.27 -9.61 -8.63
C TRP A 127 -18.34 -9.60 -9.73
N GLY A 128 -19.07 -10.72 -9.85
CA GLY A 128 -20.12 -10.87 -10.86
C GLY A 128 -19.59 -11.16 -12.27
N ASN A 129 -18.28 -11.41 -12.44
CA ASN A 129 -17.72 -11.85 -13.71
C ASN A 129 -17.82 -13.39 -13.83
N GLU A 130 -18.72 -13.86 -14.68
CA GLU A 130 -19.00 -15.29 -14.90
C GLU A 130 -17.78 -16.09 -15.40
N GLU A 131 -16.86 -15.44 -16.13
CA GLU A 131 -15.64 -16.08 -16.64
C GLU A 131 -14.53 -16.16 -15.58
N LYS A 132 -14.68 -15.44 -14.46
CA LYS A 132 -13.66 -15.27 -13.42
C LYS A 132 -14.13 -15.72 -12.03
N VAL A 133 -15.14 -16.59 -11.97
CA VAL A 133 -15.72 -17.11 -10.72
C VAL A 133 -14.65 -17.74 -9.81
N LEU A 134 -13.67 -18.47 -10.36
CA LEU A 134 -12.59 -19.07 -9.58
C LEU A 134 -11.63 -18.02 -9.02
N ASP A 135 -11.26 -17.02 -9.82
CA ASP A 135 -10.37 -15.93 -9.40
C ASP A 135 -11.04 -15.10 -8.30
N PHE A 136 -12.33 -14.77 -8.49
CA PHE A 136 -13.17 -14.13 -7.47
C PHE A 136 -13.22 -14.94 -6.17
N SER A 137 -13.54 -16.24 -6.25
CA SER A 137 -13.70 -17.09 -5.06
C SER A 137 -12.39 -17.18 -4.27
N LYS A 138 -11.26 -17.28 -4.98
CA LYS A 138 -9.93 -17.32 -4.37
C LYS A 138 -9.57 -15.99 -3.71
N SER A 139 -9.73 -14.87 -4.41
CA SER A 139 -9.40 -13.56 -3.86
C SER A 139 -10.28 -13.21 -2.67
N MET A 140 -11.59 -13.50 -2.76
CA MET A 140 -12.57 -13.28 -1.69
C MET A 140 -12.20 -14.09 -0.44
N SER A 141 -11.90 -15.38 -0.61
CA SER A 141 -11.54 -16.25 0.52
C SER A 141 -10.25 -15.80 1.19
N ILE A 142 -9.22 -15.43 0.41
CA ILE A 142 -7.95 -14.94 0.95
C ILE A 142 -8.16 -13.62 1.69
N ALA A 143 -8.87 -12.66 1.07
CA ALA A 143 -9.16 -11.37 1.68
C ALA A 143 -9.91 -11.54 3.01
N ASN A 144 -10.94 -12.40 3.05
CA ASN A 144 -11.70 -12.67 4.26
C ASN A 144 -10.82 -13.20 5.39
N THR A 145 -10.02 -14.24 5.13
CA THR A 145 -9.10 -14.80 6.13
C THR A 145 -8.08 -13.78 6.61
N GLN A 146 -7.54 -12.96 5.71
CA GLN A 146 -6.57 -11.94 6.09
C GLN A 146 -7.21 -10.85 6.96
N ILE A 147 -8.44 -10.44 6.68
CA ILE A 147 -9.16 -9.43 7.48
C ILE A 147 -9.43 -9.92 8.89
N GLU A 148 -9.93 -11.16 9.03
CA GLU A 148 -10.13 -11.80 10.35
C GLU A 148 -8.84 -11.89 11.17
N GLN A 149 -7.69 -11.96 10.50
CA GLN A 149 -6.37 -11.99 11.15
C GLN A 149 -5.84 -10.61 11.54
N THR A 150 -6.36 -9.51 10.97
CA THR A 150 -5.85 -8.15 11.26
C THR A 150 -6.18 -7.65 12.67
N THR A 151 -7.15 -8.27 13.36
CA THR A 151 -7.73 -7.81 14.64
C THR A 151 -8.35 -6.40 14.62
N ASN A 152 -8.42 -5.77 13.43
CA ASN A 152 -8.96 -4.44 13.25
C ASN A 152 -10.48 -4.51 13.06
N ARG A 153 -11.23 -4.28 14.14
CA ARG A 153 -12.70 -4.29 14.13
C ARG A 153 -13.34 -3.34 13.11
N LYS A 154 -12.68 -2.23 12.78
CA LYS A 154 -13.20 -1.30 11.75
C LYS A 154 -13.09 -1.92 10.36
N ALA A 155 -11.94 -2.54 10.06
CA ALA A 155 -11.71 -3.24 8.80
C ALA A 155 -12.66 -4.45 8.67
N GLU A 156 -12.83 -5.25 9.73
CA GLU A 156 -13.79 -6.36 9.77
C GLU A 156 -15.22 -5.89 9.48
N LYS A 157 -15.66 -4.81 10.12
CA LYS A 157 -17.01 -4.26 9.93
C LYS A 157 -17.21 -3.71 8.52
N ALA A 158 -16.24 -2.98 7.98
CA ALA A 158 -16.29 -2.46 6.62
C ALA A 158 -16.30 -3.60 5.59
N TRP A 159 -15.50 -4.64 5.81
CA TRP A 159 -15.52 -5.84 4.98
C TRP A 159 -16.86 -6.56 5.01
N GLN A 160 -17.43 -6.78 6.19
CA GLN A 160 -18.74 -7.42 6.29
C GLN A 160 -19.82 -6.63 5.54
N ALA A 161 -19.77 -5.29 5.57
CA ALA A 161 -20.69 -4.45 4.80
C ALA A 161 -20.53 -4.66 3.28
N ILE A 162 -19.30 -4.85 2.78
CA ILE A 162 -19.04 -5.18 1.37
C ILE A 162 -19.64 -6.56 1.03
N VAL A 163 -19.42 -7.56 1.89
CA VAL A 163 -19.95 -8.92 1.68
C VAL A 163 -21.48 -8.91 1.66
N ASP A 164 -22.10 -8.25 2.63
CA ASP A 164 -23.56 -8.18 2.78
C ASP A 164 -24.20 -7.39 1.62
N CYS A 165 -23.51 -6.37 1.12
CA CYS A 165 -23.91 -5.64 -0.09
C CYS A 165 -23.96 -6.55 -1.31
N ASN A 166 -23.15 -7.60 -1.39
CA ASN A 166 -23.15 -8.61 -2.45
C ASN A 166 -23.18 -8.01 -3.88
N ASN A 167 -22.46 -6.91 -4.10
CA ASN A 167 -22.39 -6.17 -5.37
C ASN A 167 -23.74 -5.63 -5.90
N VAL A 168 -24.76 -5.51 -5.04
CA VAL A 168 -26.06 -4.92 -5.42
C VAL A 168 -26.32 -3.54 -4.82
N CYS A 169 -25.54 -3.10 -3.82
CA CYS A 169 -25.67 -1.76 -3.26
C CYS A 169 -25.06 -0.68 -4.17
N GLU A 170 -25.64 0.53 -4.14
CA GLU A 170 -25.16 1.67 -4.91
C GLU A 170 -23.81 2.18 -4.38
N GLU A 171 -23.58 2.05 -3.08
CA GLU A 171 -22.39 2.50 -2.37
C GLU A 171 -21.22 1.49 -2.39
N LYS A 172 -21.29 0.41 -3.17
CA LYS A 172 -20.31 -0.69 -3.13
C LYS A 172 -18.86 -0.21 -3.23
N ASN A 173 -18.59 0.70 -4.16
CA ASN A 173 -17.24 1.20 -4.40
C ASN A 173 -16.78 2.10 -3.25
N ASN A 174 -17.70 2.88 -2.66
CA ASN A 174 -17.41 3.68 -1.46
C ASN A 174 -16.94 2.76 -0.32
N LEU A 175 -17.63 1.64 -0.10
CA LEU A 175 -17.25 0.67 0.93
C LEU A 175 -15.85 0.09 0.69
N TYR A 176 -15.49 -0.20 -0.57
CA TYR A 176 -14.14 -0.64 -0.92
C TYR A 176 -13.07 0.43 -0.64
N PHE A 177 -13.30 1.68 -1.06
CA PHE A 177 -12.35 2.77 -0.80
C PHE A 177 -12.20 3.08 0.70
N GLU A 178 -13.30 3.03 1.46
CA GLU A 178 -13.26 3.18 2.93
C GLU A 178 -12.45 2.06 3.60
N LEU A 179 -12.62 0.80 3.16
CA LEU A 179 -11.84 -0.32 3.66
C LEU A 179 -10.35 -0.17 3.33
N ILE A 180 -10.01 0.18 2.09
CA ILE A 180 -8.61 0.42 1.68
C ILE A 180 -7.98 1.50 2.56
N LYS A 181 -8.66 2.64 2.74
CA LYS A 181 -8.18 3.71 3.60
C LYS A 181 -8.00 3.26 5.05
N THR A 182 -8.92 2.45 5.58
CA THR A 182 -8.85 1.89 6.93
C THR A 182 -7.69 0.90 7.14
N ILE A 183 -7.25 0.23 6.07
CA ILE A 183 -6.14 -0.73 6.12
C ILE A 183 -4.78 -0.02 6.07
N VAL A 184 -4.70 1.07 5.32
CA VAL A 184 -3.45 1.80 5.05
C VAL A 184 -3.13 2.85 6.13
N GLN A 185 -4.13 3.28 6.91
CA GLN A 185 -4.01 4.24 8.02
C GLN A 185 -3.85 3.57 9.38
#